data_AF-F6XAN9-F1
#
_entry.id   AF-F6XAN9-F1
#
_cell.length_a   1.000
_cell.length_b   1.000
_cell.length_c   1.000
_cell.angle_alpha   90.00
_cell.angle_beta   90.00
_cell.angle_gamma   90.00
#
_symmetry.space_group_name_H-M   'P 1'
#
loop_
_entity.id
_entity.type
_entity.pdbx_description
1 polymer ?
#
loop_
_entity_poly.entity_id
_entity_poly.type
_entity_poly.pdbx_seq_one_letter_code
_entity_poly.pdbx_strand_id
1 'polypeptide(L)'
;MLLPLACLHGRVAQCLTALLVLAEPPPRPRRSARAHGATPRRAEAALPAKMAAELYPPAGAAAATATDIANSNAAAAGRKGPPSAPPPAPPPPAPAPPAPDNNNLESPNWQSFHPTLRERNALMFNNELMADVHFIVGPPGAAQRVPAHKYVLAVGSSVFYAMFYGDLAEVKSEIHIPDVEPAAFLILLKYMYSDEIDLEADTVLATLYAAKKYIVPALAKACVNFLETSLEAKNACVLLSQSRLFEEPELTQRCWEVIDAQAEMALRSEGFCEIDWQTLEIIVTREALNTKEAVVFEAVLNWAEAECKRQGLPVTPRNKRHVLGPALYLVRIPTMTLEEFANGAAQSDILTLEETHNIFLWYTAANKPLLDFPLTKRKGLAPQRCHRFQSSAYRSNQWRYRGRCDSIQFAVDRRVFIAGLGLYGSSSGKAEYSVKIELKRLGVVLAQNLTKFVSDGSSNTFSVWFEHPVQVEQDTFYTASAVLDGSELSYFGQEGMTEVQCGKVTFQFQCSSDSTNGTGVQGGQIPELIFYA
;
A
#
# COMPACT_ATOMS: atom_id res chain seq x y z
N MET A 1 8.66 18.61 -1.19
CA MET A 1 9.86 18.20 -1.95
C MET A 1 10.17 16.78 -1.50
N LEU A 2 9.58 15.80 -2.18
CA LEU A 2 9.62 14.38 -1.81
C LEU A 2 11.06 13.85 -2.01
N LEU A 3 11.68 13.34 -0.95
CA LEU A 3 12.89 12.52 -1.09
C LEU A 3 12.52 11.26 -1.90
N PRO A 4 13.39 10.77 -2.81
CA PRO A 4 13.09 9.56 -3.55
C PRO A 4 12.98 8.38 -2.59
N LEU A 5 11.84 7.67 -2.60
CA LEU A 5 11.56 6.46 -1.80
C LEU A 5 12.67 5.39 -1.89
N ALA A 6 13.49 5.40 -2.94
CA ALA A 6 14.67 4.55 -3.09
C ALA A 6 15.75 4.79 -2.01
N CYS A 7 15.89 6.04 -1.53
CA CYS A 7 16.81 6.36 -0.43
C CYS A 7 16.30 5.84 0.92
N LEU A 8 14.98 5.76 1.11
CA LEU A 8 14.37 5.15 2.29
C LEU A 8 14.57 3.63 2.27
N HIS A 9 14.32 2.96 1.14
CA HIS A 9 14.54 1.52 0.99
C HIS A 9 15.98 1.09 1.31
N GLY A 10 16.99 1.80 0.78
CA GLY A 10 18.40 1.46 1.00
C GLY A 10 18.84 1.64 2.45
N ARG A 11 18.35 2.69 3.14
CA ARG A 11 18.74 3.00 4.52
C ARG A 11 17.97 2.17 5.55
N VAL A 12 16.69 1.93 5.31
CA VAL A 12 15.83 1.11 6.19
C VAL A 12 16.24 -0.36 6.13
N ALA A 13 16.57 -0.91 4.94
CA ALA A 13 17.05 -2.29 4.81
C ALA A 13 18.40 -2.53 5.52
N GLN A 14 19.34 -1.58 5.43
CA GLN A 14 20.63 -1.68 6.12
C GLN A 14 20.47 -1.58 7.65
N CYS A 15 19.52 -0.78 8.15
CA CYS A 15 19.28 -0.63 9.60
C CYS A 15 18.50 -1.81 10.21
N LEU A 16 17.49 -2.36 9.53
CA LEU A 16 16.76 -3.56 9.99
C LEU A 16 17.66 -4.79 10.05
N THR A 17 18.55 -4.98 9.06
CA THR A 17 19.53 -6.07 9.07
C THR A 17 20.49 -5.96 10.26
N ALA A 18 20.87 -4.74 10.67
CA ALA A 18 21.74 -4.51 11.82
C ALA A 18 21.02 -4.71 13.17
N LEU A 19 19.73 -4.38 13.28
CA LEU A 19 18.93 -4.54 14.49
C LEU A 19 18.64 -6.02 14.82
N LEU A 20 18.43 -6.87 13.82
CA LEU A 20 18.18 -8.30 14.02
C LEU A 20 19.41 -9.06 14.54
N VAL A 21 20.62 -8.58 14.27
CA VAL A 21 21.88 -9.18 14.79
C VAL A 21 22.07 -8.90 16.28
N LEU A 22 21.44 -7.86 16.83
CA LEU A 22 21.56 -7.47 18.25
C LEU A 22 20.45 -8.06 19.14
N ALA A 23 19.45 -8.75 18.56
CA ALA A 23 18.27 -9.22 19.26
C ALA A 23 18.29 -10.72 19.64
N GLU A 24 19.38 -11.45 19.40
CA GLU A 24 19.53 -12.84 19.86
C GLU A 24 19.97 -12.88 21.34
N PRO A 25 19.11 -13.33 22.28
CA PRO A 25 19.55 -13.55 23.65
C PRO A 25 20.50 -14.76 23.71
N PRO A 26 21.59 -14.71 24.51
CA PRO A 26 22.50 -15.84 24.63
C PRO A 26 21.76 -17.08 25.19
N PRO A 27 22.11 -18.30 24.73
CA PRO A 27 21.43 -19.51 25.17
C PRO A 27 21.64 -19.72 26.68
N ARG A 28 20.53 -19.90 27.41
CA ARG A 28 20.56 -20.16 28.86
C ARG A 28 21.32 -21.47 29.16
N PRO A 29 22.27 -21.49 30.10
CA PRO A 29 22.98 -22.71 30.45
C PRO A 29 22.06 -23.69 31.20
N ARG A 30 22.05 -24.95 30.74
CA ARG A 30 21.38 -26.07 31.43
C ARG A 30 22.03 -26.31 32.79
N ARG A 31 21.22 -26.30 33.86
CA ARG A 31 21.61 -26.76 35.20
C ARG A 31 21.94 -28.26 35.16
N SER A 32 23.18 -28.63 35.49
CA SER A 32 23.53 -29.99 35.95
C SER A 32 24.38 -29.93 37.21
N ALA A 33 24.34 -31.03 37.96
CA ALA A 33 24.59 -31.14 39.39
C ALA A 33 26.06 -30.98 39.85
N ARG A 34 26.20 -30.66 41.14
CA ARG A 34 27.44 -30.58 41.94
C ARG A 34 28.35 -31.82 41.80
N ALA A 35 29.66 -31.59 41.68
CA ALA A 35 30.72 -32.37 42.34
C ALA A 35 32.03 -31.55 42.44
N HIS A 36 32.87 -31.91 43.41
CA HIS A 36 33.97 -31.18 44.03
C HIS A 36 35.23 -30.90 43.18
N GLY A 37 35.92 -29.79 43.55
CA GLY A 37 37.36 -29.80 43.81
C GLY A 37 38.31 -29.16 42.78
N ALA A 38 39.23 -28.33 43.32
CA ALA A 38 40.47 -27.80 42.72
C ALA A 38 40.41 -26.47 41.93
N THR A 39 41.00 -25.42 42.52
CA THR A 39 41.73 -24.34 41.83
C THR A 39 43.04 -24.92 41.25
N PRO A 40 43.63 -24.40 40.14
CA PRO A 40 44.00 -22.99 40.01
C PRO A 40 44.08 -22.38 38.58
N ARG A 41 44.51 -21.12 38.55
CA ARG A 41 45.10 -20.31 37.45
C ARG A 41 44.17 -19.52 36.53
N ARG A 42 44.21 -18.21 36.80
CA ARG A 42 43.84 -17.06 35.98
C ARG A 42 44.63 -17.10 34.65
N ALA A 43 43.91 -17.17 33.54
CA ALA A 43 44.44 -16.86 32.21
C ALA A 43 43.62 -15.68 31.68
N GLU A 44 44.28 -14.53 31.54
CA GLU A 44 43.77 -13.39 30.79
C GLU A 44 43.64 -13.79 29.32
N ALA A 45 42.43 -13.73 28.79
CA ALA A 45 42.19 -13.71 27.35
C ALA A 45 41.73 -12.31 26.99
N ALA A 46 42.68 -11.47 26.58
CA ALA A 46 42.42 -10.21 25.92
C ALA A 46 41.77 -10.50 24.56
N LEU A 47 40.54 -10.03 24.36
CA LEU A 47 39.92 -9.91 23.05
C LEU A 47 40.22 -8.51 22.48
N PRO A 48 40.50 -8.41 21.17
CA PRO A 48 41.16 -7.26 20.58
C PRO A 48 40.25 -6.04 20.54
N ALA A 49 40.77 -4.93 21.05
CA ALA A 49 40.26 -3.59 20.77
C ALA A 49 40.45 -3.24 19.29
N LYS A 50 39.53 -2.38 18.80
CA LYS A 50 39.45 -1.70 17.49
C LYS A 50 38.55 -2.40 16.47
N MET A 51 37.37 -1.83 16.26
CA MET A 51 36.86 -1.40 14.94
C MET A 51 35.57 -0.57 15.15
N ALA A 52 35.67 0.76 15.04
CA ALA A 52 34.61 1.70 14.65
C ALA A 52 35.13 3.14 14.72
N ALA A 53 36.15 3.44 13.93
CA ALA A 53 36.54 4.79 13.58
C ALA A 53 37.28 4.68 12.25
N GLU A 54 36.56 4.84 11.13
CA GLU A 54 37.07 5.21 9.80
C GLU A 54 35.96 5.00 8.76
N LEU A 55 35.04 5.95 8.68
CA LEU A 55 34.37 6.29 7.44
C LEU A 55 34.36 7.83 7.39
N TYR A 56 34.93 8.38 6.30
CA TYR A 56 35.19 9.80 5.96
C TYR A 56 36.56 10.39 6.33
N PRO A 57 37.45 10.62 5.34
CA PRO A 57 38.55 11.58 5.48
C PRO A 57 38.04 13.02 5.22
N PRO A 58 38.53 14.05 5.95
CA PRO A 58 38.24 15.45 5.62
C PRO A 58 39.13 15.92 4.46
N ALA A 59 38.52 16.45 3.40
CA ALA A 59 39.25 17.11 2.33
C ALA A 59 39.77 18.46 2.83
N GLY A 60 41.09 18.62 2.76
CA GLY A 60 41.83 19.81 3.18
C GLY A 60 41.67 21.00 2.24
N ALA A 61 41.89 22.17 2.83
CA ALA A 61 42.00 23.47 2.19
C ALA A 61 43.11 23.51 1.12
N ALA A 62 42.84 24.23 0.03
CA ALA A 62 43.88 24.76 -0.85
C ALA A 62 43.55 26.20 -1.23
N ALA A 63 44.59 27.02 -1.16
CA ALA A 63 44.59 28.47 -1.21
C ALA A 63 44.39 29.05 -2.62
N ALA A 64 44.07 30.35 -2.61
CA ALA A 64 44.01 31.22 -3.76
C ALA A 64 45.35 31.36 -4.51
N THR A 65 45.27 31.49 -5.83
CA THR A 65 46.20 32.28 -6.65
C THR A 65 45.45 32.97 -7.77
N ALA A 66 45.74 34.26 -7.92
CA ALA A 66 45.20 35.19 -8.89
C ALA A 66 45.67 34.91 -10.32
N THR A 67 44.86 35.32 -11.30
CA THR A 67 45.34 35.82 -12.60
C THR A 67 44.36 36.85 -13.14
N ASP A 68 44.86 38.06 -13.33
CA ASP A 68 44.31 39.13 -14.16
C ASP A 68 44.08 38.66 -15.60
N ILE A 69 42.94 39.04 -16.20
CA ILE A 69 42.88 39.51 -17.59
C ILE A 69 41.78 40.58 -17.68
N ALA A 70 42.21 41.80 -17.97
CA ALA A 70 41.36 42.90 -18.41
C ALA A 70 40.87 42.68 -19.85
N ASN A 71 39.64 43.08 -20.15
CA ASN A 71 39.35 43.63 -21.48
C ASN A 71 38.16 44.60 -21.44
N SER A 72 38.50 45.84 -21.76
CA SER A 72 37.63 46.95 -22.12
C SER A 72 36.94 46.71 -23.47
N ASN A 73 35.69 47.13 -23.60
CA ASN A 73 35.27 47.88 -24.79
C ASN A 73 33.97 48.66 -24.57
N ALA A 74 33.93 49.81 -25.23
CA ALA A 74 33.07 50.94 -24.97
C ALA A 74 31.90 51.09 -25.95
N ALA A 75 30.99 51.97 -25.56
CA ALA A 75 30.13 52.85 -26.36
C ALA A 75 28.88 52.27 -27.06
N ALA A 76 27.71 52.82 -26.72
CA ALA A 76 27.04 53.84 -27.53
C ALA A 76 25.75 54.35 -26.84
N ALA A 77 25.55 55.67 -26.89
CA ALA A 77 24.41 56.39 -26.34
C ALA A 77 23.20 56.37 -27.29
N GLY A 78 21.99 56.39 -26.73
CA GLY A 78 20.74 56.62 -27.46
C GLY A 78 19.59 57.04 -26.54
N ARG A 79 19.21 58.32 -26.61
CA ARG A 79 18.14 58.99 -25.85
C ARG A 79 16.75 58.35 -26.06
N LYS A 80 15.89 58.33 -25.02
CA LYS A 80 14.44 58.61 -25.11
C LYS A 80 13.74 58.63 -23.72
N GLY A 81 13.07 59.75 -23.44
CA GLY A 81 11.79 59.94 -22.70
C GLY A 81 11.61 59.41 -21.27
N PRO A 82 11.00 60.16 -20.34
CA PRO A 82 10.66 59.64 -19.00
C PRO A 82 9.36 58.81 -19.07
N PRO A 83 9.30 57.63 -18.45
CA PRO A 83 8.04 57.02 -18.10
C PRO A 83 7.79 57.09 -16.59
N SER A 84 6.51 57.33 -16.30
CA SER A 84 5.80 57.33 -15.02
C SER A 84 6.20 56.23 -14.03
N ALA A 85 6.16 56.58 -12.74
CA ALA A 85 6.33 55.67 -11.61
C ALA A 85 5.33 54.48 -11.64
N PRO A 86 5.77 53.24 -11.32
CA PRO A 86 4.87 52.11 -11.15
C PRO A 86 4.21 52.12 -9.76
N PRO A 87 3.03 51.48 -9.59
CA PRO A 87 2.33 51.39 -8.31
C PRO A 87 3.08 50.45 -7.33
N PRO A 88 2.85 50.56 -6.01
CA PRO A 88 3.58 49.76 -5.03
C PRO A 88 3.21 48.28 -5.12
N ALA A 89 4.21 47.42 -4.90
CA ALA A 89 4.06 45.96 -4.87
C ALA A 89 3.20 45.49 -3.68
N PRO A 90 2.48 44.36 -3.78
CA PRO A 90 1.73 43.79 -2.67
C PRO A 90 2.69 43.28 -1.58
N PRO A 91 2.25 43.26 -0.30
CA PRO A 91 3.09 42.78 0.79
C PRO A 91 3.38 41.27 0.63
N PRO A 92 4.53 40.78 1.15
CA PRO A 92 4.87 39.37 1.09
C PRO A 92 3.86 38.53 1.91
N PRO A 93 3.65 37.25 1.54
CA PRO A 93 2.77 36.38 2.31
C PRO A 93 3.34 36.19 3.73
N ALA A 94 2.44 36.19 4.71
CA ALA A 94 2.81 35.98 6.11
C ALA A 94 3.53 34.62 6.29
N PRO A 95 4.55 34.55 7.18
CA PRO A 95 5.21 33.29 7.48
C PRO A 95 4.21 32.29 8.07
N ALA A 96 4.37 31.01 7.72
CA ALA A 96 3.61 29.91 8.31
C ALA A 96 3.73 29.94 9.86
N PRO A 97 2.66 29.59 10.59
CA PRO A 97 2.69 29.63 12.05
C PRO A 97 3.77 28.66 12.59
N PRO A 98 4.50 29.05 13.65
CA PRO A 98 5.46 28.17 14.31
C PRO A 98 4.74 26.99 14.98
N ALA A 99 5.44 25.86 15.10
CA ALA A 99 5.00 24.72 15.90
C ALA A 99 4.67 25.17 17.34
N PRO A 100 3.72 24.52 18.03
CA PRO A 100 3.34 24.93 19.39
C PRO A 100 4.54 24.78 20.33
N ASP A 101 5.14 25.90 20.72
CA ASP A 101 6.20 25.98 21.73
C ASP A 101 5.58 25.78 23.12
N ASN A 102 5.71 24.57 23.68
CA ASN A 102 5.30 24.26 25.06
C ASN A 102 6.24 24.84 26.13
N ASN A 103 7.23 25.63 25.74
CA ASN A 103 8.26 26.18 26.63
C ASN A 103 7.74 27.30 27.56
N ASN A 104 6.49 27.76 27.42
CA ASN A 104 5.88 28.80 28.25
C ASN A 104 4.88 28.23 29.28
N LEU A 105 5.37 27.44 30.24
CA LEU A 105 4.60 27.16 31.46
C LEU A 105 4.64 28.41 32.36
N GLU A 106 3.72 29.35 32.13
CA GLU A 106 3.68 30.68 32.77
C GLU A 106 3.44 30.65 34.29
N SER A 107 3.04 29.51 34.87
CA SER A 107 2.71 29.38 36.29
C SER A 107 3.60 28.36 37.03
N PRO A 108 4.25 28.73 38.16
CA PRO A 108 5.07 27.81 38.95
C PRO A 108 4.28 26.65 39.59
N ASN A 109 2.95 26.70 39.58
CA ASN A 109 2.05 25.66 40.11
C ASN A 109 1.27 24.93 39.02
N TRP A 110 1.79 24.88 37.79
CA TRP A 110 1.07 24.31 36.63
C TRP A 110 0.57 22.88 36.87
N GLN A 111 1.28 22.08 37.67
CA GLN A 111 0.91 20.70 37.98
C GLN A 111 -0.45 20.60 38.68
N SER A 112 -0.87 21.64 39.40
CA SER A 112 -2.16 21.67 40.12
C SER A 112 -3.38 21.76 39.20
N PHE A 113 -3.19 22.18 37.93
CA PHE A 113 -4.27 22.33 36.95
C PHE A 113 -4.49 21.08 36.10
N HIS A 114 -3.66 20.03 36.24
CA HIS A 114 -3.69 18.82 35.43
C HIS A 114 -3.83 17.56 36.31
N PRO A 115 -5.06 17.06 36.53
CA PRO A 115 -5.34 16.00 37.50
C PRO A 115 -4.58 14.69 37.23
N THR A 116 -4.39 14.31 35.97
CA THR A 116 -3.78 13.02 35.62
C THR A 116 -2.27 13.14 35.41
N LEU A 117 -1.55 12.03 35.61
CA LEU A 117 -0.11 11.97 35.25
C LEU A 117 0.08 12.11 33.74
N ARG A 118 -0.86 11.56 32.95
CA ARG A 118 -0.88 11.67 31.50
C ARG A 118 -0.91 13.12 31.04
N GLU A 119 -1.83 13.93 31.55
CA GLU A 119 -1.93 15.35 31.18
C GLU A 119 -0.67 16.13 31.57
N ARG A 120 -0.12 15.84 32.76
CA ARG A 120 1.12 16.49 33.21
C ARG A 120 2.32 16.12 32.34
N ASN A 121 2.44 14.85 31.95
CA ASN A 121 3.50 14.40 31.05
C ASN A 121 3.28 14.94 29.63
N ALA A 122 2.04 15.05 29.14
CA ALA A 122 1.76 15.63 27.83
C ALA A 122 2.32 17.05 27.68
N LEU A 123 2.34 17.86 28.75
CA LEU A 123 2.98 19.19 28.76
C LEU A 123 4.52 19.16 28.67
N MET A 124 5.14 18.06 29.10
CA MET A 124 6.59 17.86 29.04
C MET A 124 7.06 17.36 27.67
N PHE A 125 6.14 17.04 26.76
CA PHE A 125 6.47 16.69 25.38
C PHE A 125 7.19 17.86 24.69
N ASN A 126 8.36 17.57 24.10
CA ASN A 126 9.19 18.53 23.36
C ASN A 126 9.43 19.85 24.13
N ASN A 127 9.65 19.74 25.44
CA ASN A 127 9.81 20.85 26.37
C ASN A 127 11.22 20.83 26.99
N GLU A 128 11.88 21.98 27.06
CA GLU A 128 13.21 22.09 27.69
C GLU A 128 13.15 22.04 29.22
N LEU A 129 11.98 22.29 29.83
CA LEU A 129 11.81 22.20 31.27
C LEU A 129 12.11 20.79 31.76
N MET A 130 13.13 20.64 32.62
CA MET A 130 13.58 19.37 33.21
C MET A 130 14.19 18.36 32.21
N ALA A 131 14.43 18.75 30.96
CA ALA A 131 15.06 17.88 29.97
C ALA A 131 16.48 17.47 30.41
N ASP A 132 16.77 16.17 30.35
CA ASP A 132 18.06 15.58 30.75
C ASP A 132 18.74 14.80 29.61
N VAL A 133 18.17 14.89 28.40
CA VAL A 133 18.73 14.40 27.14
C VAL A 133 18.22 15.23 25.96
N HIS A 134 19.05 15.37 24.92
CA HIS A 134 18.72 16.02 23.67
C HIS A 134 19.02 15.09 22.49
N PHE A 135 18.09 15.00 21.55
CA PHE A 135 18.26 14.22 20.33
C PHE A 135 18.53 15.13 19.13
N ILE A 136 19.48 14.74 18.29
CA ILE A 136 19.72 15.35 16.98
C ILE A 136 19.15 14.41 15.93
N VAL A 137 17.89 14.63 15.55
CA VAL A 137 17.09 13.71 14.74
C VAL A 137 17.06 14.16 13.29
N GLY A 138 17.26 13.25 12.36
CA GLY A 138 17.22 13.51 10.91
C GLY A 138 18.60 13.59 10.25
N PRO A 139 18.64 13.56 8.91
CA PRO A 139 19.89 13.51 8.18
C PRO A 139 20.70 14.82 8.33
N PRO A 140 22.03 14.78 8.11
CA PRO A 140 22.86 15.97 8.14
C PRO A 140 22.31 17.09 7.25
N GLY A 141 22.12 18.28 7.81
CA GLY A 141 21.55 19.45 7.13
C GLY A 141 20.04 19.65 7.29
N ALA A 142 19.29 18.62 7.70
CA ALA A 142 17.87 18.71 8.05
C ALA A 142 17.59 18.21 9.49
N ALA A 143 18.64 18.09 10.31
CA ALA A 143 18.53 17.57 11.65
C ALA A 143 17.87 18.58 12.60
N GLN A 144 16.96 18.10 13.44
CA GLN A 144 16.28 18.89 14.46
C GLN A 144 16.75 18.46 15.85
N ARG A 145 17.02 19.44 16.70
CA ARG A 145 17.32 19.21 18.12
C ARG A 145 16.00 19.09 18.90
N VAL A 146 15.82 17.97 19.60
CA VAL A 146 14.58 17.63 20.32
C VAL A 146 14.92 17.34 21.80
N PRO A 147 14.44 18.16 22.77
CA PRO A 147 14.60 17.88 24.19
C PRO A 147 13.68 16.74 24.65
N ALA A 148 14.15 15.93 25.61
CA ALA A 148 13.39 14.85 26.20
C ALA A 148 13.88 14.45 27.60
N HIS A 149 13.19 13.48 28.20
CA HIS A 149 13.35 13.03 29.57
C HIS A 149 13.66 11.52 29.61
N LYS A 150 14.85 11.15 30.08
CA LYS A 150 15.34 9.75 30.11
C LYS A 150 14.38 8.79 30.80
N TYR A 151 13.80 9.20 31.92
CA TYR A 151 12.85 8.38 32.68
C TYR A 151 11.60 8.03 31.86
N VAL A 152 10.97 9.02 31.22
CA VAL A 152 9.76 8.81 30.41
C VAL A 152 10.06 7.86 29.25
N LEU A 153 11.16 8.10 28.55
CA LEU A 153 11.60 7.27 27.43
C LEU A 153 11.92 5.83 27.84
N ALA A 154 12.63 5.65 28.95
CA ALA A 154 13.00 4.32 29.44
C ALA A 154 11.80 3.50 29.93
N VAL A 155 10.77 4.15 30.47
CA VAL A 155 9.51 3.46 30.80
C VAL A 155 8.73 3.10 29.53
N GLY A 156 8.75 3.95 28.51
CA GLY A 156 8.04 3.73 27.25
C GLY A 156 8.72 2.76 26.27
N SER A 157 10.03 2.52 26.42
CA SER A 157 10.82 1.74 25.48
C SER A 157 11.97 1.01 26.16
N SER A 158 12.07 -0.30 25.90
CA SER A 158 13.20 -1.12 26.34
C SER A 158 14.53 -0.70 25.71
N VAL A 159 14.50 -0.14 24.49
CA VAL A 159 15.69 0.37 23.80
C VAL A 159 16.22 1.61 24.50
N PHE A 160 15.33 2.56 24.84
CA PHE A 160 15.74 3.73 25.63
C PHE A 160 16.17 3.36 27.05
N TYR A 161 15.53 2.35 27.67
CA TYR A 161 16.00 1.83 28.95
C TYR A 161 17.45 1.33 28.88
N ALA A 162 17.76 0.48 27.89
CA ALA A 162 19.11 -0.03 27.70
C ALA A 162 20.12 1.10 27.37
N MET A 163 19.69 2.08 26.57
CA MET A 163 20.51 3.24 26.19
C MET A 163 20.90 4.12 27.40
N PHE A 164 20.00 4.31 28.37
CA PHE A 164 20.21 5.24 29.48
C PHE A 164 20.60 4.58 30.81
N TYR A 165 20.13 3.37 31.05
CA TYR A 165 20.24 2.66 32.33
C TYR A 165 20.84 1.25 32.18
N GLY A 166 21.20 0.83 30.97
CA GLY A 166 21.87 -0.46 30.73
C GLY A 166 23.34 -0.45 31.10
N ASP A 167 23.96 -1.64 31.13
CA ASP A 167 25.35 -1.85 31.55
C ASP A 167 26.39 -1.11 30.69
N LEU A 168 26.01 -0.72 29.47
CA LEU A 168 26.84 0.01 28.50
C LEU A 168 26.35 1.45 28.29
N ALA A 169 25.50 1.99 29.17
CA ALA A 169 24.97 3.33 29.02
C ALA A 169 26.08 4.39 29.07
N GLU A 170 26.21 5.17 28.01
CA GLU A 170 27.14 6.30 27.95
C GLU A 170 26.50 7.56 28.53
N VAL A 171 27.27 8.37 29.24
CA VAL A 171 26.83 9.67 29.79
C VAL A 171 26.91 10.75 28.71
N LYS A 172 26.20 10.56 27.60
CA LYS A 172 26.03 11.59 26.57
C LYS A 172 24.73 12.35 26.82
N SER A 173 24.81 13.67 26.79
CA SER A 173 23.62 14.54 26.81
C SER A 173 23.00 14.68 25.43
N GLU A 174 23.79 14.51 24.36
CA GLU A 174 23.33 14.60 22.97
C GLU A 174 23.43 13.25 22.24
N ILE A 175 22.32 12.85 21.60
CA ILE A 175 22.17 11.57 20.91
C ILE A 175 21.76 11.81 19.46
N HIS A 176 22.56 11.33 18.52
CA HIS A 176 22.30 11.50 17.10
C HIS A 176 21.46 10.34 16.54
N ILE A 177 20.38 10.67 15.83
CA ILE A 177 19.49 9.72 15.17
C ILE A 177 19.33 10.15 13.70
N PRO A 178 20.32 9.85 12.83
CA PRO A 178 20.33 10.35 11.45
C PRO A 178 19.34 9.64 10.52
N ASP A 179 18.83 8.48 10.94
CA ASP A 179 18.03 7.55 10.14
C ASP A 179 16.52 7.61 10.44
N VAL A 180 16.08 8.50 11.34
CA VAL A 180 14.66 8.73 11.65
C VAL A 180 14.31 10.17 11.28
N GLU A 181 13.15 10.35 10.64
CA GLU A 181 12.64 11.67 10.33
C GLU A 181 12.15 12.40 11.59
N PRO A 182 12.37 13.72 11.71
CA PRO A 182 11.95 14.47 12.90
C PRO A 182 10.45 14.32 13.20
N ALA A 183 9.58 14.37 12.20
CA ALA A 183 8.13 14.23 12.38
C ALA A 183 7.75 12.87 12.99
N ALA A 184 8.31 11.77 12.47
CA ALA A 184 8.08 10.42 12.98
C ALA A 184 8.59 10.26 14.43
N PHE A 185 9.76 10.82 14.74
CA PHE A 185 10.30 10.80 16.09
C PHE A 185 9.42 11.60 17.06
N LEU A 186 8.89 12.74 16.63
CA LEU A 186 7.97 13.54 17.44
C LEU A 186 6.64 12.82 17.70
N ILE A 187 6.10 12.06 16.73
CA ILE A 187 4.91 11.23 16.96
C ILE A 187 5.21 10.11 17.98
N LEU A 188 6.34 9.42 17.82
CA LEU A 188 6.81 8.42 18.79
C LEU A 188 6.96 9.03 20.19
N LEU A 189 7.59 10.20 20.27
CA LEU A 189 7.81 10.92 21.52
C LEU A 189 6.48 11.34 22.14
N LYS A 190 5.56 11.94 21.36
CA LYS A 190 4.24 12.34 21.85
C LYS A 190 3.50 11.14 22.45
N TYR A 191 3.49 10.00 21.75
CA TYR A 191 2.89 8.77 22.26
C TYR A 191 3.48 8.35 23.61
N MET A 192 4.80 8.36 23.80
CA MET A 192 5.43 7.99 25.08
C MET A 192 5.07 8.93 26.24
N TYR A 193 4.66 10.17 25.97
CA TYR A 193 4.30 11.14 27.00
C TYR A 193 2.80 11.18 27.32
N SER A 194 1.93 10.92 26.35
CA SER A 194 0.47 11.11 26.50
C SER A 194 -0.41 9.92 26.07
N ASP A 195 0.18 8.86 25.50
CA ASP A 195 -0.48 7.80 24.72
C ASP A 195 -1.39 8.32 23.59
N GLU A 196 -1.22 9.57 23.14
CA GLU A 196 -1.91 10.11 21.97
C GLU A 196 -1.20 9.67 20.69
N ILE A 197 -1.99 9.28 19.69
CA ILE A 197 -1.51 8.81 18.39
C ILE A 197 -2.19 9.64 17.30
N ASP A 198 -1.40 10.50 16.66
CA ASP A 198 -1.82 11.27 15.49
C ASP A 198 -1.02 10.77 14.29
N LEU A 199 -1.68 9.99 13.43
CA LEU A 199 -1.06 9.41 12.24
C LEU A 199 -1.56 10.13 10.99
N GLU A 200 -0.62 10.39 10.08
CA GLU A 200 -0.88 10.97 8.77
C GLU A 200 -0.30 10.06 7.68
N ALA A 201 -0.89 10.10 6.49
CA ALA A 201 -0.47 9.25 5.37
C ALA A 201 1.01 9.45 5.00
N ASP A 202 1.51 10.67 5.11
CA ASP A 202 2.89 11.01 4.76
C ASP A 202 3.91 10.55 5.81
N THR A 203 3.50 10.40 7.07
CA THR A 203 4.41 10.12 8.20
C THR A 203 4.29 8.69 8.73
N VAL A 204 3.19 7.98 8.47
CA VAL A 204 2.89 6.68 9.10
C VAL A 204 3.96 5.61 8.88
N LEU A 205 4.58 5.54 7.71
CA LEU A 205 5.65 4.56 7.44
C LEU A 205 6.93 4.88 8.21
N ALA A 206 7.31 6.15 8.28
CA ALA A 206 8.45 6.61 9.07
C ALA A 206 8.18 6.41 10.58
N THR A 207 6.94 6.64 11.02
CA THR A 207 6.51 6.39 12.41
C THR A 207 6.51 4.89 12.72
N LEU A 208 6.08 4.02 11.80
CA LEU A 208 6.17 2.57 11.95
C LEU A 208 7.62 2.11 12.10
N TYR A 209 8.53 2.65 11.29
CA TYR A 209 9.97 2.40 11.42
C TYR A 209 10.48 2.80 12.81
N ALA A 210 10.17 4.01 13.27
CA ALA A 210 10.59 4.49 14.59
C ALA A 210 10.00 3.61 15.73
N ALA A 211 8.71 3.28 15.65
CA ALA A 211 8.04 2.44 16.63
C ALA A 211 8.65 1.03 16.73
N LYS A 212 9.01 0.42 15.59
CA LYS A 212 9.73 -0.87 15.58
C LYS A 212 11.15 -0.75 16.10
N LYS A 213 11.90 0.26 15.62
CA LYS A 213 13.29 0.53 16.04
C LYS A 213 13.40 0.71 17.56
N TYR A 214 12.46 1.41 18.18
CA TYR A 214 12.45 1.66 19.62
C TYR A 214 11.53 0.70 20.40
N ILE A 215 11.01 -0.35 19.77
CA ILE A 215 10.19 -1.40 20.39
C ILE A 215 9.03 -0.79 21.20
N VAL A 216 8.14 -0.08 20.48
CA VAL A 216 6.89 0.48 20.99
C VAL A 216 5.72 -0.22 20.27
N PRO A 217 5.30 -1.42 20.72
CA PRO A 217 4.42 -2.30 19.95
C PRO A 217 3.02 -1.73 19.73
N ALA A 218 2.48 -0.99 20.70
CA ALA A 218 1.16 -0.38 20.59
C ALA A 218 1.10 0.69 19.49
N LEU A 219 2.15 1.53 19.39
CA LEU A 219 2.26 2.50 18.30
C LEU A 219 2.49 1.80 16.95
N ALA A 220 3.35 0.79 16.90
CA ALA A 220 3.56 0.00 15.68
C ALA A 220 2.25 -0.62 15.18
N LYS A 221 1.46 -1.22 16.07
CA LYS A 221 0.14 -1.76 15.76
C LYS A 221 -0.83 -0.70 15.26
N ALA A 222 -0.84 0.50 15.86
CA ALA A 222 -1.66 1.60 15.38
C ALA A 222 -1.27 2.04 13.96
N CYS A 223 0.02 2.10 13.65
CA CYS A 223 0.51 2.39 12.30
C CYS A 223 0.07 1.31 11.29
N VAL A 224 0.21 0.02 11.63
CA VAL A 224 -0.22 -1.08 10.76
C VAL A 224 -1.73 -1.02 10.51
N ASN A 225 -2.54 -0.81 11.56
CA ASN A 225 -3.99 -0.66 11.40
C ASN A 225 -4.36 0.52 10.49
N PHE A 226 -3.68 1.66 10.64
CA PHE A 226 -3.89 2.81 9.76
C PHE A 226 -3.59 2.45 8.29
N LEU A 227 -2.46 1.78 8.04
CA LEU A 227 -2.06 1.30 6.72
C LEU A 227 -3.06 0.30 6.12
N GLU A 228 -3.61 -0.61 6.92
CA GLU A 228 -4.65 -1.54 6.48
C GLU A 228 -5.96 -0.83 6.10
N THR A 229 -6.37 0.17 6.88
CA THR A 229 -7.61 0.93 6.61
C THR A 229 -7.51 1.85 5.39
N SER A 230 -6.29 2.27 5.04
CA SER A 230 -5.98 3.14 3.89
C SER A 230 -5.49 2.37 2.66
N LEU A 231 -5.49 1.03 2.73
CA LEU A 231 -5.05 0.17 1.64
C LEU A 231 -6.06 0.21 0.49
N GLU A 232 -5.57 0.64 -0.67
CA GLU A 232 -6.30 0.73 -1.93
C GLU A 232 -5.46 0.13 -3.06
N ALA A 233 -6.09 -0.22 -4.20
CA ALA A 233 -5.35 -0.74 -5.35
C ALA A 233 -4.18 0.18 -5.77
N LYS A 234 -4.34 1.50 -5.65
CA LYS A 234 -3.34 2.50 -6.07
C LYS A 234 -2.06 2.51 -5.24
N ASN A 235 -2.13 2.14 -3.96
CA ASN A 235 -0.97 2.14 -3.05
C ASN A 235 -0.54 0.72 -2.64
N ALA A 236 -1.32 -0.31 -2.99
CA ALA A 236 -1.07 -1.70 -2.60
C ALA A 236 0.31 -2.23 -3.02
N CYS A 237 0.81 -1.85 -4.21
CA CYS A 237 2.13 -2.29 -4.69
C CYS A 237 3.28 -1.72 -3.84
N VAL A 238 3.21 -0.44 -3.47
CA VAL A 238 4.21 0.20 -2.58
C VAL A 238 4.12 -0.40 -1.19
N LEU A 239 2.89 -0.55 -0.67
CA LEU A 239 2.66 -1.10 0.67
C LEU A 239 3.06 -2.58 0.76
N LEU A 240 2.96 -3.34 -0.32
CA LEU A 240 3.51 -4.70 -0.39
C LEU A 240 5.02 -4.69 -0.18
N SER A 241 5.76 -3.80 -0.86
CA SER A 241 7.21 -3.68 -0.65
C SER A 241 7.53 -3.27 0.80
N GLN A 242 6.79 -2.30 1.34
CA GLN A 242 7.00 -1.83 2.72
C GLN A 242 6.65 -2.89 3.78
N SER A 243 5.52 -3.60 3.63
CA SER A 243 5.10 -4.62 4.59
C SER A 243 6.10 -5.78 4.68
N ARG A 244 6.73 -6.14 3.56
CA ARG A 244 7.83 -7.12 3.54
C ARG A 244 9.06 -6.60 4.28
N LEU A 245 9.41 -5.33 4.08
CA LEU A 245 10.54 -4.67 4.75
C LEU A 245 10.33 -4.57 6.26
N PHE A 246 9.09 -4.36 6.71
CA PHE A 246 8.73 -4.29 8.12
C PHE A 246 8.37 -5.64 8.76
N GLU A 247 8.43 -6.74 7.99
CA GLU A 247 8.04 -8.09 8.42
C GLU A 247 6.60 -8.15 8.99
N GLU A 248 5.65 -7.53 8.27
CA GLU A 248 4.22 -7.52 8.62
C GLU A 248 3.43 -8.49 7.72
N PRO A 249 3.36 -9.79 8.06
CA PRO A 249 2.79 -10.81 7.19
C PRO A 249 1.29 -10.63 6.95
N GLU A 250 0.56 -10.12 7.94
CA GLU A 250 -0.88 -9.85 7.84
C GLU A 250 -1.13 -8.72 6.82
N LEU A 251 -0.39 -7.60 6.94
CA LEU A 251 -0.45 -6.50 5.98
C LEU A 251 0.00 -6.93 4.58
N THR A 252 1.05 -7.75 4.47
CA THR A 252 1.48 -8.34 3.18
C THR A 252 0.36 -9.16 2.54
N GLN A 253 -0.33 -9.99 3.32
CA GLN A 253 -1.46 -10.78 2.83
C GLN A 253 -2.62 -9.88 2.36
N ARG A 254 -2.93 -8.82 3.10
CA ARG A 254 -3.94 -7.83 2.68
C ARG A 254 -3.58 -7.12 1.38
N CYS A 255 -2.31 -6.74 1.20
CA CYS A 255 -1.84 -6.15 -0.04
C CYS A 255 -2.04 -7.12 -1.22
N TRP A 256 -1.76 -8.41 -1.01
CA TRP A 256 -1.99 -9.42 -2.04
C TRP A 256 -3.45 -9.62 -2.41
N GLU A 257 -4.35 -9.64 -1.43
CA GLU A 257 -5.80 -9.73 -1.68
C GLU A 257 -6.27 -8.60 -2.62
N VAL A 258 -5.82 -7.38 -2.38
CA VAL A 258 -6.15 -6.21 -3.20
C VAL A 258 -5.48 -6.27 -4.58
N ILE A 259 -4.18 -6.58 -4.64
CA ILE A 259 -3.43 -6.69 -5.91
C ILE A 259 -4.03 -7.78 -6.79
N ASP A 260 -4.41 -8.93 -6.23
CA ASP A 260 -4.98 -10.01 -7.02
C ASP A 260 -6.38 -9.68 -7.53
N ALA A 261 -7.26 -9.15 -6.67
CA ALA A 261 -8.64 -8.86 -7.03
C ALA A 261 -8.78 -7.65 -7.97
N GLN A 262 -7.97 -6.62 -7.76
CA GLN A 262 -8.00 -5.35 -8.49
C GLN A 262 -6.71 -5.13 -9.30
N ALA A 263 -6.16 -6.21 -9.87
CA ALA A 263 -4.86 -6.23 -10.55
C ALA A 263 -4.71 -5.14 -11.62
N GLU A 264 -5.72 -4.92 -12.46
CA GLU A 264 -5.64 -3.87 -13.48
C GLU A 264 -5.46 -2.47 -12.89
N MET A 265 -6.18 -2.15 -11.81
CA MET A 265 -6.06 -0.87 -11.13
C MET A 265 -4.71 -0.72 -10.43
N ALA A 266 -4.24 -1.79 -9.77
CA ALA A 266 -2.97 -1.80 -9.05
C ALA A 266 -1.77 -1.67 -9.99
N LEU A 267 -1.76 -2.41 -11.09
CA LEU A 267 -0.66 -2.40 -12.07
C LEU A 267 -0.58 -1.11 -12.90
N ARG A 268 -1.71 -0.41 -13.10
CA ARG A 268 -1.73 0.90 -13.78
C ARG A 268 -1.41 2.08 -12.86
N SER A 269 -1.28 1.84 -11.55
CA SER A 269 -1.06 2.91 -10.58
C SER A 269 0.37 3.47 -10.66
N GLU A 270 0.54 4.73 -10.26
CA GLU A 270 1.88 5.32 -10.06
C GLU A 270 2.67 4.53 -9.00
N GLY A 271 1.98 4.01 -7.97
CA GLY A 271 2.60 3.19 -6.93
C GLY A 271 3.26 1.92 -7.46
N PHE A 272 2.75 1.32 -8.54
CA PHE A 272 3.44 0.20 -9.20
C PHE A 272 4.78 0.63 -9.79
N CYS A 273 4.89 1.82 -10.37
CA CYS A 273 6.13 2.33 -10.95
C CYS A 273 7.21 2.66 -9.89
N GLU A 274 6.81 2.83 -8.62
CA GLU A 274 7.73 3.19 -7.52
C GLU A 274 8.40 1.99 -6.86
N ILE A 275 7.95 0.76 -7.14
CA ILE A 275 8.50 -0.45 -6.50
C ILE A 275 9.92 -0.78 -6.97
N ASP A 276 10.63 -1.54 -6.14
CA ASP A 276 11.92 -2.15 -6.46
C ASP A 276 11.78 -3.35 -7.42
N TRP A 277 12.89 -3.75 -8.05
CA TRP A 277 12.91 -4.84 -9.02
C TRP A 277 12.49 -6.19 -8.42
N GLN A 278 12.85 -6.48 -7.17
CA GLN A 278 12.46 -7.73 -6.50
C GLN A 278 10.95 -7.79 -6.27
N THR A 279 10.33 -6.65 -5.92
CA THR A 279 8.87 -6.55 -5.80
C THR A 279 8.18 -6.66 -7.16
N LEU A 280 8.75 -6.07 -8.22
CA LEU A 280 8.27 -6.27 -9.59
C LEU A 280 8.25 -7.77 -9.96
N GLU A 281 9.35 -8.47 -9.74
CA GLU A 281 9.52 -9.89 -10.05
C GLU A 281 8.43 -10.75 -9.41
N ILE A 282 8.17 -10.58 -8.11
CA ILE A 282 7.17 -11.38 -7.39
C ILE A 282 5.74 -11.07 -7.84
N ILE A 283 5.43 -9.82 -8.21
CA ILE A 283 4.11 -9.44 -8.73
C ILE A 283 3.92 -10.07 -10.12
N VAL A 284 4.88 -9.90 -11.03
CA VAL A 284 4.77 -10.40 -12.41
C VAL A 284 4.77 -11.94 -12.46
N THR A 285 5.38 -12.62 -11.49
CA THR A 285 5.34 -14.09 -11.40
C THR A 285 3.97 -14.63 -10.96
N ARG A 286 3.15 -13.80 -10.30
CA ARG A 286 1.97 -14.23 -9.57
C ARG A 286 0.86 -14.79 -10.48
N GLU A 287 0.39 -16.00 -10.16
CA GLU A 287 -0.66 -16.71 -10.91
C GLU A 287 -2.06 -16.12 -10.71
N ALA A 288 -2.30 -15.47 -9.57
CA ALA A 288 -3.63 -15.08 -9.12
C ALA A 288 -4.08 -13.70 -9.61
N LEU A 289 -3.23 -12.95 -10.33
CA LEU A 289 -3.58 -11.63 -10.87
C LEU A 289 -4.83 -11.71 -11.76
N ASN A 290 -5.90 -11.05 -11.34
CA ASN A 290 -7.16 -11.02 -12.07
C ASN A 290 -7.16 -9.93 -13.15
N THR A 291 -6.32 -10.09 -14.17
CA THR A 291 -6.23 -9.15 -15.31
C THR A 291 -5.74 -9.83 -16.58
N LYS A 292 -5.87 -9.14 -17.71
CA LYS A 292 -5.34 -9.60 -19.00
C LYS A 292 -3.83 -9.42 -19.06
N GLU A 293 -3.14 -10.31 -19.77
CA GLU A 293 -1.68 -10.24 -19.87
C GLU A 293 -1.20 -8.96 -20.60
N ALA A 294 -2.01 -8.41 -21.51
CA ALA A 294 -1.72 -7.11 -22.15
C ALA A 294 -1.55 -5.99 -21.12
N VAL A 295 -2.36 -5.99 -20.04
CA VAL A 295 -2.24 -5.00 -18.95
C VAL A 295 -0.94 -5.21 -18.16
N VAL A 296 -0.57 -6.47 -17.90
CA VAL A 296 0.70 -6.81 -17.22
C VAL A 296 1.89 -6.31 -18.03
N PHE A 297 1.88 -6.53 -19.34
CA PHE A 297 2.94 -6.07 -20.24
C PHE A 297 3.08 -4.55 -20.23
N GLU A 298 1.98 -3.82 -20.40
CA GLU A 298 2.00 -2.34 -20.35
C GLU A 298 2.50 -1.81 -19.01
N ALA A 299 2.07 -2.41 -17.90
CA ALA A 299 2.53 -2.03 -16.57
C ALA A 299 4.05 -2.22 -16.42
N VAL A 300 4.58 -3.36 -16.89
CA VAL A 300 6.03 -3.64 -16.89
C VAL A 300 6.80 -2.63 -17.74
N LEU A 301 6.27 -2.18 -18.87
CA LEU A 301 6.88 -1.13 -19.68
C LEU A 301 6.88 0.25 -19.00
N ASN A 302 5.80 0.58 -18.29
CA ASN A 302 5.70 1.81 -17.50
C ASN A 302 6.68 1.81 -16.33
N TRP A 303 6.82 0.67 -15.64
CA TRP A 303 7.84 0.48 -14.61
C TRP A 303 9.25 0.67 -15.19
N ALA A 304 9.54 0.05 -16.34
CA ALA A 304 10.85 0.17 -17.00
C ALA A 304 11.17 1.61 -17.41
N GLU A 305 10.17 2.38 -17.79
CA GLU A 305 10.32 3.81 -18.06
C GLU A 305 10.67 4.60 -16.80
N ALA A 306 9.94 4.35 -15.71
CA ALA A 306 10.21 4.98 -14.43
C ALA A 306 11.60 4.62 -13.91
N GLU A 307 12.03 3.37 -14.07
CA GLU A 307 13.36 2.91 -13.67
C GLU A 307 14.46 3.53 -14.53
N CYS A 308 14.26 3.66 -15.86
CA CYS A 308 15.19 4.43 -16.70
C CYS A 308 15.37 5.86 -16.16
N LYS A 309 14.28 6.55 -15.84
CA LYS A 309 14.32 7.91 -15.27
C LYS A 309 15.05 7.95 -13.93
N ARG A 310 14.80 6.96 -13.06
CA ARG A 310 15.44 6.81 -11.74
C ARG A 310 16.95 6.62 -11.83
N GLN A 311 17.41 5.87 -12.83
CA GLN A 311 18.84 5.65 -13.12
C GLN A 311 19.48 6.77 -13.98
N GLY A 312 18.71 7.79 -14.39
CA GLY A 312 19.21 8.85 -15.27
C GLY A 312 19.49 8.40 -16.71
N LEU A 313 18.88 7.30 -17.16
CA LEU A 313 19.03 6.76 -18.50
C LEU A 313 17.98 7.35 -19.45
N PRO A 314 18.33 7.60 -20.73
CA PRO A 314 17.35 7.95 -21.75
C PRO A 314 16.28 6.86 -21.91
N VAL A 315 15.01 7.24 -21.99
CA VAL A 315 13.89 6.31 -22.17
C VAL A 315 13.89 5.79 -23.61
N THR A 316 14.60 4.69 -23.85
CA THR A 316 14.67 3.99 -25.15
C THR A 316 14.28 2.53 -24.97
N PRO A 317 13.77 1.82 -26.01
CA PRO A 317 13.42 0.41 -25.89
C PRO A 317 14.58 -0.46 -25.40
N ARG A 318 15.80 -0.18 -25.88
CA ARG A 318 17.02 -0.86 -25.42
C ARG A 318 17.26 -0.69 -23.91
N ASN A 319 17.13 0.53 -23.39
CA ASN A 319 17.34 0.80 -21.96
C ASN A 319 16.21 0.22 -21.11
N LYS A 320 14.95 0.31 -21.58
CA LYS A 320 13.80 -0.34 -20.93
C LYS A 320 14.03 -1.86 -20.81
N ARG A 321 14.44 -2.51 -21.90
CA ARG A 321 14.80 -3.95 -21.88
C ARG A 321 15.95 -4.24 -20.92
N HIS A 322 16.97 -3.38 -20.87
CA HIS A 322 18.12 -3.53 -19.98
C HIS A 322 17.72 -3.48 -18.50
N VAL A 323 16.93 -2.48 -18.08
CA VAL A 323 16.50 -2.34 -16.68
C VAL A 323 15.50 -3.40 -16.26
N LEU A 324 14.68 -3.92 -17.18
CA LEU A 324 13.79 -5.06 -16.92
C LEU A 324 14.57 -6.35 -16.67
N GLY A 325 15.60 -6.59 -17.47
CA GLY A 325 16.42 -7.80 -17.36
C GLY A 325 15.55 -9.08 -17.42
N PRO A 326 15.73 -10.03 -16.50
CA PRO A 326 14.96 -11.28 -16.46
C PRO A 326 13.45 -11.08 -16.32
N ALA A 327 12.99 -9.97 -15.73
CA ALA A 327 11.56 -9.75 -15.47
C ALA A 327 10.72 -9.67 -16.76
N LEU A 328 11.32 -9.30 -17.89
CA LEU A 328 10.65 -9.30 -19.19
C LEU A 328 10.14 -10.70 -19.57
N TYR A 329 10.91 -11.74 -19.29
CA TYR A 329 10.57 -13.12 -19.64
C TYR A 329 9.58 -13.75 -18.66
N LEU A 330 9.17 -13.05 -17.60
CA LEU A 330 8.11 -13.48 -16.69
C LEU A 330 6.72 -13.09 -17.23
N VAL A 331 6.66 -12.15 -18.19
CA VAL A 331 5.43 -11.75 -18.87
C VAL A 331 5.02 -12.82 -19.88
N ARG A 332 3.75 -13.22 -19.85
CA ARG A 332 3.24 -14.36 -20.65
C ARG A 332 2.74 -13.92 -22.02
N ILE A 333 3.58 -13.18 -22.76
CA ILE A 333 3.23 -12.57 -24.06
C ILE A 333 2.50 -13.53 -25.02
N PRO A 334 2.88 -14.82 -25.15
CA PRO A 334 2.19 -15.77 -26.04
C PRO A 334 0.76 -16.13 -25.64
N THR A 335 0.30 -15.66 -24.47
CA THR A 335 -1.05 -15.90 -23.94
C THR A 335 -2.03 -14.76 -24.23
N MET A 336 -1.52 -13.64 -24.76
CA MET A 336 -2.33 -12.54 -25.30
C MET A 336 -3.16 -13.02 -26.50
N THR A 337 -4.12 -12.22 -26.92
CA THR A 337 -4.71 -12.39 -28.25
C THR A 337 -3.72 -11.94 -29.33
N LEU A 338 -3.87 -12.46 -30.55
CA LEU A 338 -3.04 -12.03 -31.68
C LEU A 338 -3.14 -10.51 -31.92
N GLU A 339 -4.33 -9.94 -31.73
CA GLU A 339 -4.56 -8.50 -31.86
C GLU A 339 -3.82 -7.70 -30.78
N GLU A 340 -3.92 -8.10 -29.51
CA GLU A 340 -3.17 -7.48 -28.40
C GLU A 340 -1.65 -7.56 -28.62
N PHE A 341 -1.15 -8.71 -29.10
CA PHE A 341 0.26 -8.86 -29.43
C PHE A 341 0.68 -7.95 -30.60
N ALA A 342 -0.07 -7.95 -31.70
CA ALA A 342 0.26 -7.21 -32.91
C ALA A 342 0.21 -5.69 -32.71
N ASN A 343 -0.75 -5.19 -31.92
CA ASN A 343 -0.93 -3.77 -31.65
C ASN A 343 -0.18 -3.27 -30.39
N GLY A 344 0.39 -4.18 -29.60
CA GLY A 344 1.15 -3.86 -28.39
C GLY A 344 2.59 -4.36 -28.49
N ALA A 345 2.84 -5.56 -27.95
CA ALA A 345 4.20 -6.08 -27.76
C ALA A 345 5.06 -6.12 -29.03
N ALA A 346 4.48 -6.46 -30.19
CA ALA A 346 5.20 -6.51 -31.47
C ALA A 346 5.69 -5.13 -31.96
N GLN A 347 5.01 -4.04 -31.58
CA GLN A 347 5.34 -2.67 -31.96
C GLN A 347 6.12 -1.90 -30.88
N SER A 348 6.38 -2.54 -29.74
CA SER A 348 7.04 -1.89 -28.60
C SER A 348 8.55 -1.68 -28.79
N ASP A 349 9.16 -2.32 -29.79
CA ASP A 349 10.62 -2.44 -30.01
C ASP A 349 11.40 -3.00 -28.80
N ILE A 350 10.70 -3.52 -27.78
CA ILE A 350 11.29 -4.16 -26.60
C ILE A 350 11.70 -5.59 -26.94
N LEU A 351 10.91 -6.29 -27.75
CA LEU A 351 11.22 -7.63 -28.23
C LEU A 351 12.25 -7.60 -29.35
N THR A 352 13.12 -8.60 -29.40
CA THR A 352 14.02 -8.76 -30.56
C THR A 352 13.22 -9.18 -31.79
N LEU A 353 13.77 -8.95 -32.98
CA LEU A 353 13.14 -9.40 -34.23
C LEU A 353 12.90 -10.91 -34.25
N GLU A 354 13.82 -11.70 -33.66
CA GLU A 354 13.69 -13.15 -33.54
C GLU A 354 12.56 -13.54 -32.57
N GLU A 355 12.47 -12.89 -31.41
CA GLU A 355 11.38 -13.10 -30.46
C GLU A 355 10.02 -12.76 -31.07
N THR A 356 9.90 -11.59 -31.70
CA THR A 356 8.66 -11.16 -32.37
C THR A 356 8.25 -12.14 -33.46
N HIS A 357 9.20 -12.58 -34.29
CA HIS A 357 8.98 -13.59 -35.32
C HIS A 357 8.50 -14.92 -34.73
N ASN A 358 9.18 -15.43 -33.70
CA ASN A 358 8.84 -16.72 -33.10
C ASN A 358 7.49 -16.68 -32.39
N ILE A 359 7.15 -15.59 -31.71
CA ILE A 359 5.83 -15.39 -31.09
C ILE A 359 4.74 -15.28 -32.16
N PHE A 360 5.01 -14.63 -33.30
CA PHE A 360 4.07 -14.60 -34.41
C PHE A 360 3.81 -16.01 -35.00
N LEU A 361 4.87 -16.81 -35.17
CA LEU A 361 4.73 -18.21 -35.57
C LEU A 361 4.00 -19.04 -34.53
N TRP A 362 4.14 -18.75 -33.24
CA TRP A 362 3.36 -19.42 -32.19
C TRP A 362 1.85 -19.26 -32.36
N TYR A 363 1.37 -18.13 -32.88
CA TYR A 363 -0.04 -17.90 -33.18
C TYR A 363 -0.52 -18.55 -34.48
N THR A 364 0.34 -18.63 -35.49
CA THR A 364 -0.08 -18.90 -36.89
C THR A 364 0.40 -20.22 -37.46
N ALA A 365 1.53 -20.75 -36.99
CA ALA A 365 2.15 -21.95 -37.53
C ALA A 365 1.56 -23.24 -36.94
N ALA A 366 1.49 -24.29 -37.77
CA ALA A 366 1.12 -25.63 -37.32
C ALA A 366 2.19 -26.24 -36.40
N ASN A 367 3.46 -26.01 -36.74
CA ASN A 367 4.61 -26.42 -35.94
C ASN A 367 5.07 -25.24 -35.09
N LYS A 368 4.86 -25.34 -33.78
CA LYS A 368 5.13 -24.23 -32.86
C LYS A 368 6.62 -24.15 -32.49
N PRO A 369 7.24 -22.96 -32.56
CA PRO A 369 8.61 -22.79 -32.09
C PRO A 369 8.68 -22.89 -30.57
N LEU A 370 9.89 -23.13 -30.05
CA LEU A 370 10.20 -22.97 -28.64
C LEU A 370 10.31 -21.47 -28.34
N LEU A 371 9.72 -21.03 -27.23
CA LEU A 371 9.75 -19.64 -26.78
C LEU A 371 10.33 -19.57 -25.37
N ASP A 372 11.04 -18.48 -25.08
CA ASP A 372 11.57 -18.17 -23.76
C ASP A 372 10.51 -17.57 -22.81
N PHE A 373 9.28 -17.41 -23.28
CA PHE A 373 8.15 -16.85 -22.54
C PHE A 373 7.19 -17.95 -22.06
N PRO A 374 6.55 -17.78 -20.89
CA PRO A 374 5.52 -18.69 -20.41
C PRO A 374 4.33 -18.78 -21.38
N LEU A 375 3.89 -20.01 -21.63
CA LEU A 375 2.86 -20.33 -22.64
C LEU A 375 1.46 -20.53 -22.04
N THR A 376 1.36 -20.54 -20.71
CA THR A 376 0.12 -20.83 -19.98
C THR A 376 -0.48 -19.56 -19.41
N LYS A 377 -1.76 -19.31 -19.72
CA LYS A 377 -2.53 -18.20 -19.14
C LYS A 377 -2.47 -18.24 -17.60
N ARG A 378 -2.45 -17.06 -16.97
CA ARG A 378 -2.59 -16.94 -15.51
C ARG A 378 -3.87 -17.60 -15.07
N LYS A 379 -3.82 -18.29 -13.94
CA LYS A 379 -5.01 -18.94 -13.35
C LYS A 379 -6.06 -17.90 -12.95
N GLY A 380 -5.62 -16.72 -12.49
CA GLY A 380 -6.49 -15.69 -11.92
C GLY A 380 -7.14 -16.14 -10.63
N LEU A 381 -8.16 -15.39 -10.20
CA LEU A 381 -8.97 -15.74 -9.04
C LEU A 381 -10.17 -16.61 -9.42
N ALA A 382 -10.40 -17.66 -8.65
CA ALA A 382 -11.60 -18.49 -8.79
C ALA A 382 -12.79 -17.79 -8.09
N PRO A 383 -13.86 -17.42 -8.83
CA PRO A 383 -15.02 -16.78 -8.23
C PRO A 383 -15.82 -17.77 -7.37
N GLN A 384 -16.21 -17.33 -6.17
CA GLN A 384 -17.16 -18.00 -5.30
C GLN A 384 -18.57 -17.45 -5.52
N ARG A 385 -19.60 -18.26 -5.24
CA ARG A 385 -21.02 -17.93 -5.49
C ARG A 385 -21.83 -18.17 -4.23
N CYS A 386 -22.33 -17.09 -3.65
CA CYS A 386 -23.26 -17.16 -2.52
C CYS A 386 -24.69 -17.26 -3.05
N HIS A 387 -25.27 -18.47 -3.03
CA HIS A 387 -26.66 -18.72 -3.43
C HIS A 387 -27.60 -18.49 -2.25
N ARG A 388 -28.57 -17.57 -2.39
CA ARG A 388 -29.46 -17.21 -1.27
C ARG A 388 -30.85 -17.84 -1.29
N PHE A 389 -31.17 -18.63 -2.31
CA PHE A 389 -32.46 -19.31 -2.47
C PHE A 389 -32.30 -20.83 -2.51
N GLN A 390 -33.22 -21.56 -1.89
CA GLN A 390 -33.21 -23.03 -1.91
C GLN A 390 -33.87 -23.60 -3.17
N SER A 391 -34.80 -22.85 -3.77
CA SER A 391 -35.55 -23.29 -4.94
C SER A 391 -35.87 -22.12 -5.88
N SER A 392 -36.21 -22.45 -7.13
CA SER A 392 -36.69 -21.50 -8.14
C SER A 392 -38.10 -21.90 -8.59
N ALA A 393 -39.02 -20.94 -8.67
CA ALA A 393 -40.40 -21.24 -9.03
C ALA A 393 -40.70 -21.15 -10.53
N TYR A 394 -41.63 -22.00 -10.98
CA TYR A 394 -42.20 -22.00 -12.32
C TYR A 394 -43.72 -22.28 -12.26
N ARG A 395 -44.47 -21.71 -13.21
CA ARG A 395 -45.89 -21.98 -13.58
C ARG A 395 -47.04 -21.26 -12.86
N SER A 396 -46.96 -20.82 -11.60
CA SER A 396 -48.14 -20.23 -10.90
C SER A 396 -48.10 -18.72 -10.71
N ASN A 397 -46.91 -18.15 -10.47
CA ASN A 397 -46.62 -16.71 -10.46
C ASN A 397 -45.34 -16.52 -11.27
N GLN A 398 -45.29 -15.52 -12.15
CA GLN A 398 -44.11 -15.24 -12.98
C GLN A 398 -43.56 -13.87 -12.61
N TRP A 399 -42.25 -13.78 -12.43
CA TRP A 399 -41.58 -12.52 -12.18
C TRP A 399 -41.57 -11.69 -13.45
N ARG A 400 -41.81 -10.38 -13.32
CA ARG A 400 -41.91 -9.48 -14.46
C ARG A 400 -40.86 -8.40 -14.42
N TYR A 401 -40.18 -8.21 -15.55
CA TYR A 401 -39.26 -7.10 -15.74
C TYR A 401 -40.01 -5.96 -16.44
N ARG A 402 -40.29 -4.89 -15.69
CA ARG A 402 -40.98 -3.68 -16.19
C ARG A 402 -40.16 -2.42 -15.93
N GLY A 403 -38.84 -2.52 -16.08
CA GLY A 403 -37.89 -1.45 -15.73
C GLY A 403 -37.87 -1.10 -14.24
N ARG A 404 -38.40 -1.98 -13.38
CA ARG A 404 -38.38 -1.82 -11.92
C ARG A 404 -37.08 -2.35 -11.34
N CYS A 405 -36.73 -1.84 -10.17
CA CYS A 405 -35.49 -2.18 -9.49
C CYS A 405 -35.69 -3.41 -8.59
N ASP A 406 -34.89 -4.44 -8.84
CA ASP A 406 -34.67 -5.55 -7.93
C ASP A 406 -33.46 -5.23 -7.05
N SER A 407 -33.60 -5.32 -5.73
CA SER A 407 -32.56 -4.87 -4.81
C SER A 407 -32.56 -5.65 -3.51
N ILE A 408 -31.38 -5.94 -2.99
CA ILE A 408 -31.17 -6.66 -1.73
C ILE A 408 -30.00 -6.04 -0.97
N GLN A 409 -30.13 -5.92 0.35
CA GLN A 409 -29.02 -5.54 1.21
C GLN A 409 -28.29 -6.79 1.72
N PHE A 410 -26.98 -6.70 1.83
CA PHE A 410 -26.15 -7.74 2.42
C PHE A 410 -25.00 -7.17 3.24
N ALA A 411 -24.56 -7.95 4.23
CA ALA A 411 -23.31 -7.76 4.96
C ALA A 411 -22.54 -9.08 4.98
N VAL A 412 -21.23 -9.00 5.21
CA VAL A 412 -20.33 -10.16 5.29
C VAL A 412 -19.55 -10.12 6.59
N ASP A 413 -19.23 -11.29 7.14
CA ASP A 413 -18.44 -11.42 8.37
C ASP A 413 -16.95 -11.13 8.17
N ARG A 414 -16.47 -11.10 6.93
CA ARG A 414 -15.08 -10.86 6.56
C ARG A 414 -14.99 -10.08 5.26
N ARG A 415 -13.91 -9.31 5.08
CA ARG A 415 -13.64 -8.56 3.84
C ARG A 415 -13.65 -9.50 2.64
N VAL A 416 -14.36 -9.11 1.58
CA VAL A 416 -14.40 -9.80 0.28
C VAL A 416 -14.40 -8.79 -0.87
N PHE A 417 -14.20 -9.27 -2.10
CA PHE A 417 -14.37 -8.48 -3.31
C PHE A 417 -15.57 -8.97 -4.10
N ILE A 418 -16.63 -8.17 -4.19
CA ILE A 418 -17.80 -8.49 -5.01
C ILE A 418 -17.48 -8.25 -6.48
N ALA A 419 -17.49 -9.31 -7.27
CA ALA A 419 -17.14 -9.29 -8.69
C ALA A 419 -18.38 -9.16 -9.59
N GLY A 420 -19.55 -9.60 -9.13
CA GLY A 420 -20.75 -9.60 -9.94
C GLY A 420 -21.98 -10.18 -9.25
N LEU A 421 -23.05 -10.29 -10.01
CA LEU A 421 -24.34 -10.87 -9.59
C LEU A 421 -24.69 -12.04 -10.51
N GLY A 422 -25.30 -13.09 -9.98
CA GLY A 422 -26.04 -14.06 -10.79
C GLY A 422 -27.52 -13.70 -10.78
N LEU A 423 -28.12 -13.67 -11.96
CA LEU A 423 -29.51 -13.27 -12.18
C LEU A 423 -30.31 -14.41 -12.80
N TYR A 424 -31.61 -14.47 -12.51
CA TYR A 424 -32.50 -15.37 -13.24
C TYR A 424 -32.81 -14.81 -14.63
N GLY A 425 -33.12 -15.72 -15.55
CA GLY A 425 -33.47 -15.41 -16.93
C GLY A 425 -34.89 -15.82 -17.31
N SER A 426 -35.17 -15.78 -18.61
CA SER A 426 -36.50 -16.05 -19.18
C SER A 426 -37.00 -17.45 -18.83
N SER A 427 -38.29 -17.55 -18.54
CA SER A 427 -39.02 -18.81 -18.32
C SER A 427 -39.81 -19.29 -19.55
N SER A 428 -39.75 -18.53 -20.64
CA SER A 428 -40.50 -18.76 -21.89
C SER A 428 -39.61 -19.22 -23.05
N GLY A 429 -38.31 -19.44 -22.80
CA GLY A 429 -37.33 -19.84 -23.80
C GLY A 429 -36.16 -18.87 -23.87
N LYS A 430 -35.31 -19.05 -24.89
CA LYS A 430 -34.09 -18.24 -25.08
C LYS A 430 -34.44 -16.76 -25.26
N ALA A 431 -33.86 -15.89 -24.44
CA ALA A 431 -34.07 -14.45 -24.53
C ALA A 431 -32.81 -13.68 -24.11
N GLU A 432 -32.55 -12.56 -24.78
CA GLU A 432 -31.54 -11.58 -24.39
C GLU A 432 -32.14 -10.57 -23.40
N TYR A 433 -31.37 -10.24 -22.37
CA TYR A 433 -31.67 -9.18 -21.41
C TYR A 433 -30.59 -8.11 -21.47
N SER A 434 -31.01 -6.85 -21.41
CA SER A 434 -30.14 -5.74 -21.02
C SER A 434 -30.32 -5.51 -19.53
N VAL A 435 -29.21 -5.35 -18.79
CA VAL A 435 -29.26 -5.19 -17.34
C VAL A 435 -28.29 -4.14 -16.87
N LYS A 436 -28.80 -3.24 -16.03
CA LYS A 436 -28.00 -2.33 -15.22
C LYS A 436 -27.83 -2.94 -13.83
N ILE A 437 -26.61 -3.26 -13.44
CA ILE A 437 -26.27 -3.65 -12.06
C ILE A 437 -25.59 -2.50 -11.34
N GLU A 438 -25.85 -2.36 -10.05
CA GLU A 438 -25.19 -1.39 -9.17
C GLU A 438 -24.88 -2.03 -7.82
N LEU A 439 -23.74 -1.68 -7.25
CA LEU A 439 -23.40 -1.95 -5.86
C LEU A 439 -23.27 -0.61 -5.13
N LYS A 440 -23.99 -0.46 -4.01
CA LYS A 440 -24.08 0.80 -3.26
C LYS A 440 -23.72 0.63 -1.80
N ARG A 441 -23.26 1.70 -1.17
CA ARG A 441 -23.09 1.83 0.28
C ARG A 441 -23.68 3.16 0.72
N LEU A 442 -24.62 3.13 1.67
CA LEU A 442 -25.31 4.33 2.18
C LEU A 442 -25.89 5.22 1.06
N GLY A 443 -26.43 4.61 0.00
CA GLY A 443 -26.99 5.29 -1.16
C GLY A 443 -25.97 5.74 -2.22
N VAL A 444 -24.67 5.70 -1.93
CA VAL A 444 -23.60 6.04 -2.89
C VAL A 444 -23.28 4.83 -3.76
N VAL A 445 -23.28 5.00 -5.08
CA VAL A 445 -22.89 3.95 -6.04
C VAL A 445 -21.38 3.78 -6.02
N LEU A 446 -20.92 2.58 -5.68
CA LEU A 446 -19.50 2.20 -5.66
C LEU A 446 -19.06 1.61 -6.99
N ALA A 447 -19.93 0.82 -7.63
CA ALA A 447 -19.73 0.33 -8.98
C ALA A 447 -21.08 0.17 -9.68
N GLN A 448 -21.05 0.30 -11.00
CA GLN A 448 -22.19 0.01 -11.86
C GLN A 448 -21.69 -0.60 -13.17
N ASN A 449 -22.54 -1.40 -13.81
CA ASN A 449 -22.30 -1.83 -15.19
C ASN A 449 -23.62 -1.96 -15.94
N LEU A 450 -23.63 -1.54 -17.20
CA LEU A 450 -24.73 -1.77 -18.13
C LEU A 450 -24.28 -2.82 -19.14
N THR A 451 -24.83 -4.02 -19.01
CA THR A 451 -24.39 -5.17 -19.80
C THR A 451 -25.58 -5.96 -20.34
N LYS A 452 -25.29 -6.99 -21.13
CA LYS A 452 -26.28 -7.91 -21.67
C LYS A 452 -25.93 -9.35 -21.30
N PHE A 453 -26.95 -10.18 -21.13
CA PHE A 453 -26.77 -11.62 -21.05
C PHE A 453 -27.88 -12.34 -21.81
N VAL A 454 -27.58 -13.56 -22.26
CA VAL A 454 -28.55 -14.40 -22.96
C VAL A 454 -28.95 -15.54 -22.03
N SER A 455 -30.23 -15.59 -21.71
CA SER A 455 -30.85 -16.72 -21.02
C SER A 455 -31.24 -17.80 -22.01
N ASP A 456 -31.15 -19.07 -21.61
CA ASP A 456 -31.45 -20.24 -22.44
C ASP A 456 -32.88 -20.80 -22.21
N GLY A 457 -33.66 -20.19 -21.31
CA GLY A 457 -34.98 -20.68 -20.92
C GLY A 457 -34.99 -21.65 -19.73
N SER A 458 -33.81 -21.99 -19.19
CA SER A 458 -33.66 -22.82 -18.00
C SER A 458 -33.76 -22.00 -16.71
N SER A 459 -33.93 -22.68 -15.59
CA SER A 459 -33.89 -22.10 -14.24
C SER A 459 -32.47 -21.79 -13.75
N ASN A 460 -31.46 -21.87 -14.62
CA ASN A 460 -30.09 -21.51 -14.28
C ASN A 460 -29.96 -20.02 -14.02
N THR A 461 -28.85 -19.66 -13.39
CA THR A 461 -28.46 -18.28 -13.15
C THR A 461 -27.43 -17.84 -14.20
N PHE A 462 -27.50 -16.56 -14.55
CA PHE A 462 -26.65 -15.95 -15.57
C PHE A 462 -25.81 -14.88 -14.91
N SER A 463 -24.49 -15.01 -15.04
CA SER A 463 -23.53 -14.13 -14.37
C SER A 463 -23.39 -12.81 -15.12
N VAL A 464 -23.45 -11.71 -14.39
CA VAL A 464 -23.11 -10.37 -14.85
C VAL A 464 -22.08 -9.76 -13.92
N TRP A 465 -21.09 -9.09 -14.49
CA TRP A 465 -19.88 -8.69 -13.78
C TRP A 465 -19.78 -7.18 -13.70
N PHE A 466 -19.23 -6.67 -12.59
CA PHE A 466 -18.74 -5.30 -12.55
C PHE A 466 -17.45 -5.20 -13.38
N GLU A 467 -17.09 -3.98 -13.79
CA GLU A 467 -15.84 -3.75 -14.52
C GLU A 467 -14.62 -4.15 -13.67
N HIS A 468 -14.65 -3.79 -12.38
CA HIS A 468 -13.66 -4.19 -11.40
C HIS A 468 -14.34 -4.72 -10.13
N PRO A 469 -13.79 -5.75 -9.47
CA PRO A 469 -14.31 -6.22 -8.20
C PRO A 469 -14.28 -5.12 -7.13
N VAL A 470 -15.34 -5.02 -6.35
CA VAL A 470 -15.50 -3.98 -5.33
C VAL A 470 -15.23 -4.56 -3.96
N GLN A 471 -14.32 -3.92 -3.23
CA GLN A 471 -14.04 -4.27 -1.85
C GLN A 471 -15.24 -3.98 -0.95
N VAL A 472 -15.66 -4.99 -0.21
CA VAL A 472 -16.73 -4.93 0.78
C VAL A 472 -16.11 -5.18 2.15
N GLU A 473 -16.30 -4.22 3.06
CA GLU A 473 -15.82 -4.32 4.43
C GLU A 473 -16.74 -5.21 5.28
N GLN A 474 -16.14 -5.86 6.27
CA GLN A 474 -16.88 -6.69 7.22
C GLN A 474 -17.93 -5.88 7.99
N ASP A 475 -19.01 -6.56 8.38
CA ASP A 475 -20.07 -6.05 9.26
C ASP A 475 -20.74 -4.75 8.77
N THR A 476 -20.59 -4.45 7.48
CA THR A 476 -21.12 -3.25 6.84
C THR A 476 -22.13 -3.66 5.80
N PHE A 477 -23.31 -3.00 5.80
CA PHE A 477 -24.35 -3.27 4.81
C PHE A 477 -24.10 -2.54 3.49
N TYR A 478 -24.21 -3.31 2.41
CA TYR A 478 -24.17 -2.85 1.02
C TYR A 478 -25.48 -3.23 0.32
N THR A 479 -25.86 -2.48 -0.70
CA THR A 479 -27.05 -2.76 -1.51
C THR A 479 -26.62 -3.22 -2.90
N ALA A 480 -26.98 -4.45 -3.27
CA ALA A 480 -26.88 -4.95 -4.63
C ALA A 480 -28.21 -4.72 -5.35
N SER A 481 -28.19 -4.06 -6.50
CA SER A 481 -29.40 -3.80 -7.29
C SER A 481 -29.21 -4.14 -8.76
N ALA A 482 -30.29 -4.59 -9.39
CA ALA A 482 -30.36 -4.91 -10.80
C ALA A 482 -31.66 -4.35 -11.40
N VAL A 483 -31.55 -3.71 -12.56
CA VAL A 483 -32.70 -3.28 -13.39
C VAL A 483 -32.57 -4.01 -14.72
N LEU A 484 -33.49 -4.94 -14.97
CA LEU A 484 -33.51 -5.76 -16.19
C LEU A 484 -34.54 -5.22 -17.18
N ASP A 485 -34.17 -5.30 -18.45
CA ASP A 485 -35.01 -5.00 -19.60
C ASP A 485 -34.90 -6.14 -20.64
N GLY A 486 -36.02 -6.70 -21.07
CA GLY A 486 -36.07 -7.90 -21.91
C GLY A 486 -37.40 -8.65 -21.83
N SER A 487 -37.37 -9.97 -22.03
CA SER A 487 -38.58 -10.83 -21.98
C SER A 487 -39.33 -10.68 -20.66
N GLU A 488 -40.66 -10.54 -20.74
CA GLU A 488 -41.49 -10.16 -19.60
C GLU A 488 -41.59 -11.22 -18.50
N LEU A 489 -41.31 -12.50 -18.76
CA LEU A 489 -41.59 -13.60 -17.81
C LEU A 489 -40.32 -14.36 -17.46
N SER A 490 -39.89 -14.29 -16.21
CA SER A 490 -38.67 -14.96 -15.73
C SER A 490 -38.89 -15.88 -14.54
N TYR A 491 -37.89 -16.75 -14.34
CA TYR A 491 -37.73 -17.47 -13.08
C TYR A 491 -37.41 -16.48 -11.95
N PHE A 492 -37.74 -16.86 -10.72
CA PHE A 492 -37.34 -16.16 -9.52
C PHE A 492 -37.12 -17.17 -8.40
N GLY A 493 -36.36 -16.74 -7.39
CA GLY A 493 -36.02 -17.57 -6.26
C GLY A 493 -37.09 -17.54 -5.18
N GLN A 494 -37.20 -18.64 -4.45
CA GLN A 494 -38.06 -18.83 -3.29
C GLN A 494 -37.27 -19.43 -2.13
N GLU A 495 -37.90 -19.46 -0.96
CA GLU A 495 -37.31 -20.05 0.26
C GLU A 495 -35.96 -19.40 0.57
N GLY A 496 -35.95 -18.07 0.50
CA GLY A 496 -34.73 -17.30 0.66
C GLY A 496 -34.22 -17.26 2.09
N MET A 497 -32.91 -17.33 2.22
CA MET A 497 -32.19 -17.45 3.48
C MET A 497 -31.74 -16.06 3.96
N THR A 498 -31.94 -15.78 5.25
CA THR A 498 -31.43 -14.56 5.91
C THR A 498 -29.93 -14.61 6.12
N GLU A 499 -29.36 -15.81 6.21
CA GLU A 499 -27.93 -16.03 6.41
C GLU A 499 -27.47 -17.22 5.56
N VAL A 500 -26.32 -17.08 4.91
CA VAL A 500 -25.74 -18.11 4.04
C VAL A 500 -24.24 -18.20 4.28
N GLN A 501 -23.76 -19.39 4.60
CA GLN A 501 -22.33 -19.68 4.68
C GLN A 501 -21.83 -20.17 3.31
N CYS A 502 -20.92 -19.42 2.69
CA CYS A 502 -20.27 -19.76 1.44
C CYS A 502 -18.76 -19.89 1.67
N GLY A 503 -18.27 -21.13 1.76
CA GLY A 503 -16.87 -21.40 2.09
C GLY A 503 -16.51 -20.89 3.49
N LYS A 504 -15.65 -19.86 3.56
CA LYS A 504 -15.20 -19.23 4.82
C LYS A 504 -15.87 -17.89 5.11
N VAL A 505 -16.86 -17.51 4.31
CA VAL A 505 -17.55 -16.22 4.40
C VAL A 505 -19.02 -16.45 4.69
N THR A 506 -19.55 -15.71 5.64
CA THR A 506 -20.97 -15.72 6.00
C THR A 506 -21.62 -14.44 5.49
N PHE A 507 -22.66 -14.60 4.69
CA PHE A 507 -23.47 -13.50 4.16
C PHE A 507 -24.76 -13.38 4.97
N GLN A 508 -25.10 -12.16 5.36
CA GLN A 508 -26.37 -11.82 5.98
C GLN A 508 -27.18 -10.94 5.04
N PHE A 509 -28.46 -11.23 4.86
CA PHE A 509 -29.34 -10.56 3.90
C PHE A 509 -30.49 -9.83 4.58
N GLN A 510 -30.80 -8.63 4.08
CA GLN A 510 -31.93 -7.81 4.52
C GLN A 510 -32.66 -7.19 3.32
N CYS A 511 -33.93 -6.85 3.51
CA CYS A 511 -34.71 -6.18 2.48
C CYS A 511 -34.12 -4.78 2.20
N SER A 512 -34.05 -4.41 0.93
CA SER A 512 -33.66 -3.06 0.53
C SER A 512 -34.88 -2.18 0.30
N SER A 513 -34.86 -0.95 0.80
CA SER A 513 -35.86 0.08 0.48
C SER A 513 -35.88 0.43 -1.00
N ASP A 514 -34.79 0.17 -1.72
CA ASP A 514 -34.65 0.47 -3.14
C ASP A 514 -35.38 -0.54 -4.04
N SER A 515 -35.84 -1.68 -3.49
CA SER A 515 -36.54 -2.68 -4.30
C SER A 515 -37.97 -2.25 -4.58
N THR A 516 -38.25 -2.02 -5.84
CA THR A 516 -39.59 -1.65 -6.35
C THR A 516 -40.25 -2.77 -7.14
N ASN A 517 -39.51 -3.84 -7.45
CA ASN A 517 -40.01 -5.00 -8.17
C ASN A 517 -40.35 -6.20 -7.26
N GLY A 518 -40.14 -6.07 -5.94
CA GLY A 518 -40.55 -7.05 -4.94
C GLY A 518 -39.45 -8.00 -4.47
N THR A 519 -38.21 -7.82 -4.92
CA THR A 519 -37.06 -8.59 -4.42
C THR A 519 -36.87 -8.31 -2.93
N GLY A 520 -36.83 -9.38 -2.14
CA GLY A 520 -36.55 -9.32 -0.72
C GLY A 520 -35.81 -10.57 -0.26
N VAL A 521 -35.75 -10.77 1.05
CA VAL A 521 -35.03 -11.91 1.62
C VAL A 521 -35.68 -13.23 1.21
N GLN A 522 -36.99 -13.37 1.34
CA GLN A 522 -37.71 -14.63 1.13
C GLN A 522 -37.86 -15.06 -0.35
N GLY A 523 -37.79 -14.11 -1.28
CA GLY A 523 -37.99 -14.39 -2.70
C GLY A 523 -37.59 -13.22 -3.59
N GLY A 524 -37.37 -13.50 -4.86
CA GLY A 524 -37.19 -12.50 -5.90
C GLY A 524 -36.01 -12.75 -6.84
N GLN A 525 -35.46 -11.66 -7.35
CA GLN A 525 -34.31 -11.64 -8.24
C GLN A 525 -33.01 -11.48 -7.44
N ILE A 526 -31.88 -11.67 -8.12
CA ILE A 526 -30.53 -11.73 -7.53
C ILE A 526 -30.35 -12.99 -6.66
N PRO A 527 -30.36 -14.20 -7.25
CA PRO A 527 -30.07 -15.45 -6.55
C PRO A 527 -28.63 -15.55 -6.03
N GLU A 528 -27.67 -14.89 -6.69
CA GLU A 528 -26.24 -15.05 -6.39
C GLU A 528 -25.51 -13.73 -6.23
N LEU A 529 -24.65 -13.67 -5.21
CA LEU A 529 -23.53 -12.74 -5.16
C LEU A 529 -22.26 -13.49 -5.56
N ILE A 530 -21.52 -12.96 -6.55
CA ILE A 530 -20.28 -13.53 -7.05
C ILE A 530 -19.12 -12.75 -6.45
N PHE A 531 -18.17 -13.42 -5.81
CA PHE A 531 -17.12 -12.75 -5.03
C PHE A 531 -15.78 -13.50 -5.02
N TYR A 532 -14.73 -12.80 -4.58
CA TYR A 532 -13.42 -13.34 -4.23
C TYR A 532 -13.16 -13.11 -2.73
N ALA A 533 -12.59 -14.10 -2.05
CA ALA A 533 -12.35 -14.10 -0.60
C ALA A 533 -11.03 -14.79 -0.23
#